data_AF-A0A409V741-F1
#
_entry.id   AF-A0A409V741-F1
#
_cell.length_a   1.000
_cell.length_b   1.000
_cell.length_c   1.000
_cell.angle_alpha   90.00
_cell.angle_beta   90.00
_cell.angle_gamma   90.00
#
_symmetry.space_group_name_H-M   'P 1'
#
loop_
_entity.id
_entity.type
_entity.pdbx_description
1 polymer ?
#
loop_
_entity_poly.entity_id
_entity_poly.type
_entity_poly.pdbx_seq_one_letter_code
_entity_poly.pdbx_strand_id
1 'polypeptide(L)'
;MDDVLVNNKEWDHTNQVMFKVEKTVDDIKEWKGHILRSRNQEEARRHTLGIIEEKKDVMITIDWAMKFLPRKFREGQTDWFAKRGINWHISVSLMKGPPDTYQSFTHVHVFSSTVAHDSSVASFIISDVFQDLIQMNQGLSNVHLFSDNAGCYKSTTTIAALHKTLKGTIKTYNFCEAQDGKGPCDRRASHLKSIIKRYVNEGNDVVTAEQMKKAIDLKKNFNYRVKVVTPVIDLDPVQNSIKSIPGISQLHNFKFEDLCLRVWEAYGIGAGRIMCI
;
A
#
# COMPACT_ATOMS: atom_id res chain seq x y z
N MET A 1 9.20 -12.70 -72.62
CA MET A 1 8.67 -14.04 -72.36
C MET A 1 9.85 -14.88 -71.97
N ASP A 2 10.06 -15.36 -70.75
CA ASP A 2 9.32 -15.43 -69.48
C ASP A 2 10.47 -15.66 -68.44
N ASP A 3 10.47 -15.36 -67.15
CA ASP A 3 9.43 -15.36 -66.13
C ASP A 3 9.86 -14.42 -65.00
N VAL A 4 8.89 -13.66 -64.50
CA VAL A 4 8.89 -13.14 -63.12
C VAL A 4 8.51 -14.33 -62.23
N LEU A 5 9.12 -14.50 -61.05
CA LEU A 5 8.41 -14.52 -59.76
C LEU A 5 9.24 -15.13 -58.61
N VAL A 6 9.49 -14.25 -57.64
CA VAL A 6 9.24 -14.46 -56.21
C VAL A 6 10.25 -15.33 -55.47
N ASN A 7 11.22 -14.60 -54.88
CA ASN A 7 11.78 -14.94 -53.58
C ASN A 7 10.65 -15.03 -52.54
N ASN A 8 9.98 -16.17 -52.44
CA ASN A 8 9.13 -16.50 -51.30
C ASN A 8 10.07 -16.91 -50.16
N LYS A 9 10.53 -15.94 -49.38
CA LYS A 9 11.00 -16.24 -48.03
C LYS A 9 9.78 -16.69 -47.24
N GLU A 10 9.56 -18.01 -47.17
CA GLU A 10 8.76 -18.60 -46.11
C GLU A 10 9.16 -17.97 -44.78
N TRP A 11 8.18 -17.58 -43.97
CA TRP A 11 8.41 -16.95 -42.68
C TRP A 11 9.17 -17.95 -41.80
N ASP A 12 10.49 -17.77 -41.68
CA ASP A 12 11.44 -18.71 -41.02
C ASP A 12 11.06 -19.11 -39.57
N HIS A 13 10.02 -18.53 -38.98
CA HIS A 13 9.57 -18.81 -37.61
C HIS A 13 8.04 -18.82 -37.44
N THR A 14 7.27 -19.38 -38.38
CA THR A 14 5.79 -19.44 -38.31
C THR A 14 5.25 -19.88 -36.93
N ASN A 15 5.83 -20.92 -36.33
CA ASN A 15 5.41 -21.39 -35.00
C ASN A 15 5.66 -20.37 -33.87
N GLN A 16 6.78 -19.63 -33.93
CA GLN A 16 7.06 -18.58 -32.94
C GLN A 16 6.12 -17.39 -33.11
N VAL A 17 5.78 -17.06 -34.36
CA VAL A 17 4.80 -16.00 -34.67
C VAL A 17 3.42 -16.41 -34.16
N MET A 18 2.97 -17.64 -34.41
CA MET A 18 1.70 -18.16 -33.90
C MET A 18 1.65 -18.15 -32.37
N PHE A 19 2.69 -18.66 -31.70
CA PHE A 19 2.77 -18.61 -30.24
C PHE A 19 2.69 -17.17 -29.70
N LYS A 20 3.36 -16.22 -30.35
CA LYS A 20 3.30 -14.80 -29.97
C LYS A 20 1.90 -14.23 -30.15
N VAL A 21 1.19 -14.59 -31.22
CA VAL A 21 -0.20 -14.18 -31.46
C VAL A 21 -1.11 -14.74 -30.38
N GLU A 22 -1.04 -16.04 -30.08
CA GLU A 22 -1.83 -16.68 -29.03
C GLU A 22 -1.58 -16.04 -27.67
N LYS A 23 -0.31 -15.87 -27.29
CA LYS A 23 0.07 -15.18 -26.06
C LYS A 23 -0.49 -13.76 -26.02
N THR A 24 -0.42 -13.02 -27.12
CA THR A 24 -0.96 -11.64 -27.18
C THR A 24 -2.47 -11.62 -26.98
N VAL A 25 -3.20 -12.61 -27.52
CA VAL A 25 -4.65 -12.73 -27.32
C VAL A 25 -4.96 -12.95 -25.84
N ASP A 26 -4.19 -13.79 -25.15
CA ASP A 26 -4.38 -14.03 -23.72
C ASP A 26 -3.97 -12.84 -22.87
N ASP A 27 -2.84 -12.18 -23.19
CA ASP A 27 -2.42 -10.92 -22.55
C ASP A 27 -3.52 -9.84 -22.66
N ILE A 28 -4.21 -9.74 -23.81
CA ILE A 28 -5.35 -8.83 -24.00
C ILE A 28 -6.52 -9.19 -23.08
N LYS A 29 -6.83 -10.48 -22.91
CA LYS A 29 -7.91 -10.92 -22.01
C LYS A 29 -7.56 -10.64 -20.56
N GLU A 30 -6.33 -10.94 -20.14
CA GLU A 30 -5.83 -10.66 -18.80
C GLU A 30 -5.85 -9.15 -18.50
N TRP A 31 -5.40 -8.34 -19.45
CA TRP A 31 -5.45 -6.88 -19.34
C TRP A 31 -6.89 -6.36 -19.21
N LYS A 32 -7.82 -6.83 -20.05
CA LYS A 32 -9.25 -6.46 -19.91
C LYS A 32 -9.81 -6.87 -18.55
N GLY A 33 -9.49 -8.07 -18.08
CA GLY A 33 -9.87 -8.54 -16.75
C GLY A 33 -9.30 -7.65 -15.64
N HIS A 34 -8.03 -7.26 -15.75
CA HIS A 34 -7.39 -6.34 -14.83
C HIS A 34 -8.10 -4.97 -14.79
N ILE A 35 -8.40 -4.36 -15.94
CA ILE A 35 -9.14 -3.08 -15.99
C ILE A 35 -10.52 -3.18 -15.30
N LEU A 36 -11.24 -4.28 -15.51
CA LEU A 36 -12.54 -4.51 -14.87
C LEU A 36 -12.42 -4.62 -13.35
N ARG A 37 -11.41 -5.35 -12.84
CA ARG A 37 -11.16 -5.48 -11.40
C ARG A 37 -10.73 -4.15 -10.77
N SER A 38 -9.83 -3.43 -11.43
CA SER A 38 -9.41 -2.07 -11.07
C SER A 38 -10.61 -1.14 -10.89
N ARG A 39 -11.49 -1.09 -11.89
CA ARG A 39 -12.71 -0.27 -11.82
C ARG A 39 -13.63 -0.68 -10.68
N ASN A 40 -13.83 -1.99 -10.48
CA ASN A 40 -14.67 -2.48 -9.39
C ASN A 40 -14.11 -2.11 -8.00
N GLN A 41 -12.81 -2.17 -7.80
CA GLN A 41 -12.19 -1.78 -6.53
C GLN A 41 -12.18 -0.27 -6.31
N GLU A 42 -12.09 0.53 -7.37
CA GLU A 42 -12.27 1.98 -7.28
C GLU A 42 -13.71 2.34 -6.84
N GLU A 43 -14.72 1.56 -7.19
CA GLU A 43 -16.07 1.74 -6.64
C GLU A 43 -16.10 1.55 -5.11
N ALA A 44 -15.30 0.65 -4.55
CA ALA A 44 -15.16 0.50 -3.10
C ALA A 44 -14.62 1.79 -2.45
N ARG A 45 -13.62 2.40 -3.08
CA ARG A 45 -13.03 3.66 -2.64
C ARG A 45 -14.02 4.82 -2.77
N ARG A 46 -14.68 4.95 -3.92
CA ARG A 46 -15.71 5.97 -4.18
C ARG A 46 -16.87 5.88 -3.20
N HIS A 47 -17.39 4.68 -2.97
CA HIS A 47 -18.45 4.46 -2.00
C HIS A 47 -17.99 4.84 -0.60
N THR A 48 -16.78 4.43 -0.19
CA THR A 48 -16.19 4.82 1.11
C THR A 48 -16.14 6.35 1.25
N LEU A 49 -15.62 7.07 0.24
CA LEU A 49 -15.59 8.54 0.23
C LEU A 49 -16.99 9.16 0.33
N GLY A 50 -18.01 8.52 -0.23
CA GLY A 50 -19.40 8.98 -0.15
C GLY A 50 -20.02 8.83 1.24
N ILE A 51 -19.56 7.87 2.04
CA ILE A 51 -20.13 7.56 3.37
C ILE A 51 -19.32 8.09 4.54
N ILE A 52 -18.06 8.52 4.35
CA ILE A 52 -17.26 9.03 5.48
C ILE A 52 -17.92 10.27 6.11
N GLU A 53 -18.21 10.18 7.42
CA GLU A 53 -18.76 11.27 8.20
C GLU A 53 -17.65 12.16 8.74
N GLU A 54 -17.93 13.47 8.79
CA GLU A 54 -17.03 14.44 9.42
C GLU A 54 -16.75 14.03 10.88
N LYS A 55 -15.49 14.19 11.30
CA LYS A 55 -14.97 13.87 12.65
C LYS A 55 -15.04 12.40 13.08
N LYS A 56 -15.81 11.52 12.45
CA LYS A 56 -15.95 10.11 12.88
C LYS A 56 -15.16 9.13 12.04
N ASP A 57 -15.06 9.39 10.73
CA ASP A 57 -14.48 8.44 9.78
C ASP A 57 -13.13 8.92 9.25
N VAL A 58 -12.24 7.94 9.04
CA VAL A 58 -10.99 8.14 8.31
C VAL A 58 -10.80 7.03 7.28
N MET A 59 -10.39 7.44 6.08
CA MET A 59 -9.90 6.52 5.07
C MET A 59 -8.38 6.55 5.07
N ILE A 60 -7.71 5.41 5.21
CA ILE A 60 -6.25 5.31 5.25
C ILE A 60 -5.78 4.41 4.11
N THR A 61 -4.97 4.96 3.22
CA THR A 61 -4.21 4.18 2.22
C THR A 61 -2.81 3.95 2.75
N ILE A 62 -2.32 2.71 2.69
CA ILE A 62 -1.00 2.32 3.20
C ILE A 62 -0.18 1.64 2.11
N ASP A 63 1.12 1.88 2.08
CA ASP A 63 2.03 1.20 1.18
C ASP A 63 3.48 1.20 1.68
N TRP A 64 4.21 0.13 1.32
CA TRP A 64 5.66 0.09 1.48
C TRP A 64 6.30 0.87 0.35
N ALA A 65 6.96 1.97 0.69
CA ALA A 65 7.72 2.70 -0.31
C ALA A 65 8.98 1.91 -0.71
N MET A 66 9.37 2.01 -1.99
CA MET A 66 10.68 1.54 -2.43
C MET A 66 11.77 2.10 -1.51
N LYS A 67 12.67 1.23 -1.03
CA LYS A 67 13.73 1.58 -0.08
C LYS A 67 14.46 2.85 -0.51
N PHE A 68 14.66 3.76 0.43
CA PHE A 68 15.43 4.97 0.17
C PHE A 68 16.91 4.63 0.17
N LEU A 69 17.61 4.88 -0.93
CA LEU A 69 19.06 4.70 -0.97
C LEU A 69 19.72 5.87 -0.23
N PRO A 70 20.61 5.61 0.76
CA PRO A 70 21.42 6.64 1.40
C PRO A 70 22.10 7.57 0.39
N ARG A 71 22.13 8.87 0.67
CA ARG A 71 22.73 9.89 -0.20
C ARG A 71 23.57 10.85 0.61
N LYS A 72 24.76 11.14 0.12
CA LYS A 72 25.60 12.24 0.59
C LYS A 72 25.54 13.42 -0.39
N PHE A 73 25.85 14.63 0.08
CA PHE A 73 25.98 15.79 -0.81
C PHE A 73 27.14 15.60 -1.80
N ARG A 74 28.27 15.07 -1.31
CA ARG A 74 29.42 14.67 -2.11
C ARG A 74 29.66 13.19 -1.92
N GLU A 75 29.65 12.46 -3.02
CA GLU A 75 29.76 11.01 -3.00
C GLU A 75 30.69 10.55 -4.11
N GLY A 76 31.69 9.73 -3.73
CA GLY A 76 32.58 9.12 -4.71
C GLY A 76 31.84 8.04 -5.51
N GLN A 77 32.32 7.76 -6.72
CA GLN A 77 31.74 6.72 -7.58
C GLN A 77 31.78 5.33 -6.92
N THR A 78 32.81 5.05 -6.11
CA THR A 78 32.95 3.80 -5.34
C THR A 78 31.92 3.66 -4.23
N ASP A 79 31.52 4.78 -3.62
CA ASP A 79 30.53 4.81 -2.54
C ASP A 79 29.10 4.56 -3.03
N TRP A 80 28.88 4.60 -4.36
CA TRP A 80 27.58 4.39 -4.99
C TRP A 80 27.14 2.92 -4.99
N PHE A 81 28.09 1.98 -5.04
CA PHE A 81 27.78 0.57 -5.27
C PHE A 81 27.25 -0.14 -4.01
N ALA A 82 26.25 -1.01 -4.18
CA ALA A 82 25.72 -1.91 -3.16
C ALA A 82 25.22 -1.27 -1.84
N LYS A 83 24.76 -0.01 -1.88
CA LYS A 83 24.18 0.62 -0.70
C LYS A 83 22.96 -0.12 -0.18
N ARG A 84 22.96 -0.38 1.13
CA ARG A 84 21.78 -0.86 1.84
C ARG A 84 20.73 0.26 1.90
N GLY A 85 19.56 0.03 1.31
CA GLY A 85 18.45 0.96 1.36
C GLY A 85 17.76 1.00 2.74
N ILE A 86 17.27 2.17 3.11
CA ILE A 86 16.46 2.42 4.31
C ILE A 86 15.02 1.98 4.05
N ASN A 87 14.50 1.10 4.90
CA ASN A 87 13.11 0.68 4.89
C ASN A 87 12.22 1.82 5.42
N TRP A 88 11.12 2.09 4.74
CA TRP A 88 10.18 3.11 5.16
C TRP A 88 8.78 2.81 4.60
N HIS A 89 7.77 3.19 5.35
CA HIS A 89 6.37 2.96 5.04
C HIS A 89 5.62 4.29 5.02
N ILE A 90 4.61 4.40 4.15
CA ILE A 90 3.79 5.60 4.01
C ILE A 90 2.33 5.24 4.23
N SER A 91 1.68 6.00 5.10
CA SER A 91 0.23 5.96 5.30
C SER A 91 -0.36 7.33 4.99
N VAL A 92 -1.30 7.38 4.06
CA VAL A 92 -2.04 8.59 3.70
C VAL A 92 -3.46 8.47 4.21
N SER A 93 -3.77 9.28 5.21
CA SER A 93 -5.09 9.37 5.83
C SER A 93 -5.87 10.51 5.20
N LEU A 94 -7.15 10.29 4.95
CA LEU A 94 -8.08 11.27 4.41
C LEU A 94 -9.29 11.36 5.34
N MET A 95 -9.62 12.59 5.77
CA MET A 95 -10.72 12.89 6.67
C MET A 95 -11.57 13.99 6.05
N LYS A 96 -12.89 13.90 6.22
CA LYS A 96 -13.83 14.94 5.79
C LYS A 96 -13.79 16.11 6.76
N GLY A 97 -13.77 17.33 6.22
CA GLY A 97 -13.78 18.59 6.96
C GLY A 97 -14.89 19.55 6.47
N PRO A 98 -15.23 20.57 7.27
CA PRO A 98 -16.35 21.47 6.97
C PRO A 98 -15.96 22.62 6.01
N PRO A 99 -16.88 23.07 5.12
CA PRO A 99 -17.90 22.29 4.43
C PRO A 99 -17.32 21.68 3.14
N ASP A 100 -17.46 20.37 2.99
CA ASP A 100 -17.08 19.57 1.81
C ASP A 100 -15.59 19.64 1.39
N THR A 101 -14.71 19.85 2.38
CA THR A 101 -13.27 19.76 2.17
C THR A 101 -12.75 18.41 2.66
N TYR A 102 -11.59 18.00 2.14
CA TYR A 102 -10.87 16.84 2.67
C TYR A 102 -9.52 17.29 3.19
N GLN A 103 -9.21 16.88 4.41
CA GLN A 103 -7.88 17.02 4.98
C GLN A 103 -7.12 15.71 4.84
N SER A 104 -5.88 15.79 4.37
CA SER A 104 -5.01 14.63 4.25
C SER A 104 -3.82 14.73 5.21
N PHE A 105 -3.54 13.65 5.92
CA PHE A 105 -2.34 13.51 6.76
C PHE A 105 -1.45 12.40 6.19
N THR A 106 -0.14 12.61 6.27
CA THR A 106 0.85 11.62 5.84
C THR A 106 1.66 11.17 7.04
N HIS A 107 1.54 9.90 7.40
CA HIS A 107 2.42 9.26 8.37
C HIS A 107 3.55 8.56 7.63
N VAL A 108 4.76 8.71 8.13
CA VAL A 108 5.98 8.11 7.56
C VAL A 108 6.72 7.39 8.67
N HIS A 109 6.78 6.07 8.59
CA HIS A 109 7.57 5.24 9.49
C HIS A 109 8.89 4.95 8.80
N VAL A 110 9.98 5.52 9.30
CA VAL A 110 11.35 5.28 8.79
C VAL A 110 12.05 4.31 9.74
N PHE A 111 12.49 3.17 9.23
CA PHE A 111 13.06 2.14 10.09
C PHE A 111 14.58 2.33 10.24
N SER A 112 15.06 2.34 11.48
CA SER A 112 16.49 2.49 11.81
C SER A 112 17.33 1.27 11.42
N SER A 113 16.69 0.12 11.25
CA SER A 113 17.29 -1.14 10.78
C SER A 113 16.44 -1.78 9.68
N THR A 114 16.96 -2.83 9.03
CA THR A 114 16.13 -3.60 8.10
C THR A 114 15.08 -4.38 8.88
N VAL A 115 13.84 -4.23 8.44
CA VAL A 115 12.70 -4.94 8.99
C VAL A 115 12.20 -5.98 8.01
N ALA A 116 11.67 -7.06 8.56
CA ALA A 116 10.83 -7.98 7.80
C ALA A 116 9.58 -7.23 7.31
N HIS A 117 9.16 -7.54 6.09
CA HIS A 117 7.89 -7.07 5.53
C HIS A 117 6.84 -8.11 5.86
N ASP A 118 6.49 -8.21 7.14
CA ASP A 118 5.57 -9.22 7.67
C ASP A 118 4.30 -8.60 8.26
N SER A 119 3.39 -9.47 8.68
CA SER A 119 2.09 -9.10 9.26
C SER A 119 2.18 -8.38 10.59
N SER A 120 3.21 -8.67 11.40
CA SER A 120 3.39 -8.03 12.70
C SER A 120 3.77 -6.56 12.51
N VAL A 121 4.73 -6.29 11.63
CA VAL A 121 5.15 -4.91 11.30
C VAL A 121 4.00 -4.15 10.64
N ALA A 122 3.28 -4.76 9.70
CA ALA A 122 2.13 -4.13 9.06
C ALA A 122 1.03 -3.76 10.07
N SER A 123 0.67 -4.68 10.98
CA SER A 123 -0.35 -4.46 12.00
C SER A 123 0.07 -3.38 13.01
N PHE A 124 1.35 -3.37 13.39
CA PHE A 124 1.93 -2.31 14.24
C PHE A 124 1.79 -0.94 13.59
N ILE A 125 2.21 -0.79 12.32
CA ILE A 125 2.13 0.48 11.60
C ILE A 125 0.69 0.98 11.54
N ILE A 126 -0.25 0.11 11.15
CA ILE A 126 -1.66 0.49 11.02
C ILE A 126 -2.22 0.94 12.37
N SER A 127 -1.92 0.20 13.45
CA SER A 127 -2.37 0.54 14.79
C SER A 127 -1.78 1.86 15.27
N ASP A 128 -0.47 2.08 15.08
CA ASP A 128 0.23 3.32 15.46
C ASP A 128 -0.32 4.55 14.71
N VAL A 129 -0.55 4.43 13.40
CA VAL A 129 -1.19 5.50 12.60
C VAL A 129 -2.57 5.84 13.15
N PHE A 130 -3.36 4.82 13.47
CA PHE A 130 -4.72 5.02 13.95
C PHE A 130 -4.75 5.67 15.34
N GLN A 131 -3.85 5.26 16.24
CA GLN A 131 -3.71 5.89 17.56
C GLN A 131 -3.32 7.37 17.46
N ASP A 132 -2.37 7.71 16.58
CA ASP A 132 -2.02 9.11 16.31
C ASP A 132 -3.22 9.93 15.81
N LEU A 133 -4.06 9.34 14.94
CA LEU A 133 -5.27 9.98 14.41
C LEU A 133 -6.35 10.20 15.48
N ILE A 134 -6.55 9.26 16.40
CA ILE A 134 -7.45 9.46 17.54
C ILE A 134 -6.95 10.59 18.44
N GLN A 135 -5.64 10.67 18.69
CA GLN A 135 -5.07 11.76 19.50
C GLN A 135 -5.31 13.13 18.86
N MET A 136 -5.29 13.21 17.52
CA MET A 136 -5.60 14.44 16.78
C MET A 136 -7.09 14.78 16.77
N ASN A 137 -7.94 13.76 16.67
CA ASN A 137 -9.38 13.90 16.59
C ASN A 137 -10.05 12.84 17.47
N GLN A 138 -10.38 13.23 18.70
CA GLN A 138 -10.99 12.35 19.70
C GLN A 138 -12.38 11.81 19.28
N GLY A 139 -13.02 12.44 18.28
CA GLY A 139 -14.30 11.95 17.73
C GLY A 139 -14.15 10.78 16.76
N LEU A 140 -12.92 10.42 16.37
CA LEU A 140 -12.67 9.39 15.38
C LEU A 140 -12.99 8.01 15.94
N SER A 141 -13.94 7.33 15.31
CA SER A 141 -14.45 6.03 15.77
C SER A 141 -14.45 4.96 14.67
N ASN A 142 -14.21 5.34 13.41
CA ASN A 142 -14.35 4.46 12.26
C ASN A 142 -13.12 4.57 11.35
N VAL A 143 -12.54 3.44 10.97
CA VAL A 143 -11.43 3.38 10.02
C VAL A 143 -11.72 2.47 8.83
N HIS A 144 -11.42 2.99 7.64
CA HIS A 144 -11.50 2.31 6.37
C HIS A 144 -10.11 2.20 5.75
N LEU A 145 -9.58 0.97 5.66
CA LEU A 145 -8.22 0.71 5.20
C LEU A 145 -8.18 0.34 3.72
N PHE A 146 -7.11 0.77 3.06
CA PHE A 146 -6.76 0.44 1.69
C PHE A 146 -5.27 0.12 1.60
N SER A 147 -4.91 -1.04 1.04
CA SER A 147 -3.51 -1.42 0.78
C SER A 147 -3.39 -2.13 -0.57
N ASP A 148 -2.18 -2.48 -0.99
CA ASP A 148 -2.00 -3.46 -2.05
C ASP A 148 -2.18 -4.90 -1.53
N ASN A 149 -2.10 -5.87 -2.44
CA ASN A 149 -2.26 -7.29 -2.15
C ASN A 149 -1.01 -7.96 -1.53
N ALA A 150 -0.01 -7.20 -1.06
CA ALA A 150 1.19 -7.80 -0.46
C ALA A 150 0.84 -8.70 0.74
N GLY A 151 1.52 -9.85 0.86
CA GLY A 151 1.22 -10.85 1.90
C GLY A 151 1.35 -10.34 3.33
N CYS A 152 2.12 -9.27 3.58
CA CYS A 152 2.19 -8.61 4.89
C CYS A 152 0.88 -7.92 5.28
N TYR A 153 0.12 -7.41 4.31
CA TYR A 153 -1.19 -6.82 4.52
C TYR A 153 -2.30 -7.87 4.41
N LYS A 154 -2.23 -8.70 3.37
CA LYS A 154 -3.25 -9.67 3.00
C LYS A 154 -2.94 -11.06 3.56
N SER A 155 -2.97 -11.16 4.89
CA SER A 155 -2.85 -12.43 5.60
C SER A 155 -3.90 -12.57 6.69
N THR A 156 -4.21 -13.81 7.06
CA THR A 156 -5.07 -14.11 8.20
C THR A 156 -4.55 -13.45 9.48
N THR A 157 -3.22 -13.47 9.68
CA THR A 157 -2.57 -12.87 10.83
C THR A 157 -2.82 -11.37 10.92
N THR A 158 -2.65 -10.63 9.82
CA THR A 158 -2.91 -9.18 9.81
C THR A 158 -4.38 -8.87 10.04
N ILE A 159 -5.29 -9.58 9.35
CA ILE A 159 -6.74 -9.36 9.50
C ILE A 159 -7.19 -9.62 10.94
N ALA A 160 -6.76 -10.74 11.54
CA ALA A 160 -7.11 -11.09 12.91
C ALA A 160 -6.48 -10.13 13.94
N ALA A 161 -5.21 -9.74 13.75
CA ALA A 161 -4.54 -8.76 14.59
C ALA A 161 -5.30 -7.43 14.59
N LEU A 162 -5.69 -6.92 13.42
CA LEU A 162 -6.45 -5.68 13.29
C LEU A 162 -7.87 -5.80 13.85
N HIS A 163 -8.57 -6.92 13.65
CA HIS A 163 -9.89 -7.13 14.25
C HIS A 163 -9.84 -7.08 15.78
N LYS A 164 -8.75 -7.59 16.37
CA LYS A 164 -8.51 -7.54 17.81
C LYS A 164 -8.09 -6.14 18.28
N THR A 165 -7.09 -5.53 17.66
CA THR A 165 -6.50 -4.25 18.13
C THR A 165 -7.39 -3.05 17.82
N LEU A 166 -8.20 -3.12 16.77
CA LEU A 166 -9.11 -2.06 16.34
C LEU A 166 -10.58 -2.48 16.46
N LYS A 167 -10.89 -3.38 17.40
CA LYS A 167 -12.24 -3.92 17.60
C LYS A 167 -13.28 -2.81 17.72
N GLY A 168 -14.37 -2.91 16.94
CA GLY A 168 -15.44 -1.93 16.89
C GLY A 168 -15.13 -0.68 16.06
N THR A 169 -13.85 -0.42 15.78
CA THR A 169 -13.39 0.77 15.08
C THR A 169 -13.06 0.51 13.61
N ILE A 170 -12.37 -0.59 13.30
CA ILE A 170 -12.16 -0.99 11.92
C ILE A 170 -13.49 -1.38 11.29
N LYS A 171 -13.85 -0.72 10.17
CA LYS A 171 -15.11 -0.97 9.46
C LYS A 171 -14.89 -1.77 8.19
N THR A 172 -13.89 -1.37 7.40
CA THR A 172 -13.54 -2.05 6.16
C THR A 172 -12.05 -2.11 5.93
N TYR A 173 -11.59 -3.16 5.27
CA TYR A 173 -10.26 -3.25 4.68
C TYR A 173 -10.37 -3.74 3.24
N ASN A 174 -9.96 -2.90 2.31
CA ASN A 174 -10.04 -3.15 0.87
C ASN A 174 -8.63 -3.28 0.27
N PHE A 175 -8.45 -4.25 -0.59
CA PHE A 175 -7.18 -4.53 -1.27
C PHE A 175 -7.25 -4.05 -2.71
N CYS A 176 -6.33 -3.18 -3.08
CA CYS A 176 -6.25 -2.55 -4.39
C CYS A 176 -5.49 -3.45 -5.38
N GLU A 177 -5.88 -3.34 -6.65
CA GLU A 177 -5.34 -4.08 -7.76
C GLU A 177 -3.87 -3.72 -7.94
N ALA A 178 -3.12 -4.63 -8.53
CA ALA A 178 -1.74 -4.33 -8.88
C ALA A 178 -1.71 -3.07 -9.75
N GLN A 179 -0.82 -2.12 -9.44
CA GLN A 179 -0.68 -0.85 -10.15
C GLN A 179 -1.86 0.14 -10.02
N ASP A 180 -2.85 -0.13 -9.17
CA ASP A 180 -4.00 0.75 -8.97
C ASP A 180 -4.28 1.00 -7.48
N GLY A 181 -5.00 2.09 -7.16
CA GLY A 181 -5.48 2.42 -5.81
C GLY A 181 -4.42 2.91 -4.80
N LYS A 182 -3.13 2.59 -4.94
CA LYS A 182 -2.05 3.09 -4.04
C LYS A 182 -1.42 4.43 -4.44
N GLY A 183 -1.98 5.08 -5.46
CA GLY A 183 -1.54 6.40 -5.95
C GLY A 183 -1.32 7.49 -4.88
N PRO A 184 -2.11 7.57 -3.79
CA PRO A 184 -1.82 8.53 -2.71
C PRO A 184 -0.46 8.32 -2.05
N CYS A 185 -0.09 7.07 -1.73
CA CYS A 185 1.18 6.74 -1.10
C CYS A 185 2.36 7.01 -2.03
N ASP A 186 2.28 6.57 -3.29
CA ASP A 186 3.32 6.79 -4.30
C ASP A 186 3.57 8.28 -4.54
N ARG A 187 2.50 9.08 -4.64
CA ARG A 187 2.58 10.54 -4.78
C ARG A 187 3.29 11.17 -3.59
N ARG A 188 2.93 10.75 -2.36
CA ARG A 188 3.59 11.23 -1.14
C ARG A 188 5.05 10.79 -1.07
N ALA A 189 5.37 9.55 -1.47
CA ALA A 189 6.74 9.06 -1.56
C ALA A 189 7.59 9.94 -2.47
N SER A 190 7.08 10.25 -3.67
CA SER A 190 7.75 11.13 -4.64
C SER A 190 7.99 12.54 -4.10
N HIS A 191 7.00 13.12 -3.43
CA HIS A 191 7.14 14.42 -2.77
C HIS A 191 8.19 14.40 -1.66
N LEU A 192 8.19 13.38 -0.80
CA LEU A 192 9.16 13.22 0.29
C LEU A 192 10.58 13.01 -0.26
N LYS A 193 10.76 12.18 -1.28
CA LYS A 193 12.03 12.03 -2.00
C LYS A 193 12.53 13.35 -2.57
N SER A 194 11.64 14.19 -3.09
CA SER A 194 11.99 15.51 -3.60
C SER A 194 12.42 16.47 -2.49
N ILE A 195 11.76 16.43 -1.33
CA ILE A 195 12.16 17.20 -0.14
C ILE A 195 13.57 16.79 0.31
N ILE A 196 13.81 15.49 0.45
CA ILE A 196 15.10 14.94 0.86
C ILE A 196 16.18 15.30 -0.17
N LYS A 197 15.87 15.23 -1.48
CA LYS A 197 16.81 15.62 -2.54
C LYS A 197 17.23 17.09 -2.41
N ARG A 198 16.30 18.00 -2.10
CA ARG A 198 16.64 19.43 -1.88
C ARG A 198 17.54 19.59 -0.66
N TYR A 199 17.21 18.94 0.45
CA TYR A 199 18.02 18.96 1.66
C TYR A 199 19.46 18.47 1.41
N VAL A 200 19.63 17.40 0.63
CA VAL A 200 20.95 16.92 0.21
C VAL A 200 21.68 17.94 -0.65
N ASN A 201 20.99 18.57 -1.60
CA ASN A 201 21.58 19.60 -2.46
C ASN A 201 21.99 20.88 -1.69
N GLU A 202 21.45 21.11 -0.49
CA GLU A 202 21.84 22.20 0.42
C GLU A 202 23.14 21.90 1.19
N GLY A 203 23.83 20.80 0.88
CA GLY A 203 25.11 20.44 1.50
C GLY A 203 25.01 19.38 2.60
N ASN A 204 23.84 18.77 2.81
CA ASN A 204 23.59 17.83 3.89
C ASN A 204 23.65 16.36 3.42
N ASP A 205 23.91 15.46 4.36
CA ASP A 205 23.86 14.02 4.14
C ASP A 205 22.58 13.41 4.71
N VAL A 206 22.07 12.37 4.04
CA VAL A 206 20.94 11.56 4.48
C VAL A 206 21.30 10.09 4.30
N VAL A 207 21.96 9.55 5.32
CA VAL A 207 22.43 8.17 5.39
C VAL A 207 21.80 7.35 6.51
N THR A 208 21.15 8.00 7.50
CA THR A 208 20.41 7.32 8.58
C THR A 208 18.93 7.65 8.58
N ALA A 209 18.13 6.85 9.30
CA ALA A 209 16.71 7.08 9.48
C ALA A 209 16.43 8.44 10.18
N GLU A 210 17.24 8.80 11.16
CA GLU A 210 17.17 10.06 11.90
C GLU A 210 17.47 11.25 11.01
N GLN A 211 18.45 11.14 10.12
CA GLN A 211 18.74 12.17 9.14
C GLN A 211 17.62 12.31 8.11
N MET A 212 17.02 11.20 7.69
CA MET A 212 15.86 11.22 6.79
C MET A 212 14.66 11.90 7.45
N LYS A 213 14.39 11.59 8.72
CA LYS A 213 13.37 12.29 9.52
C LYS A 213 13.66 13.78 9.61
N LYS A 214 14.87 14.16 10.00
CA LYS A 214 15.30 15.56 10.10
C LYS A 214 15.09 16.31 8.77
N ALA A 215 15.48 15.70 7.66
CA ALA A 215 15.32 16.30 6.32
C ALA A 215 13.85 16.59 5.97
N ILE A 216 12.93 15.70 6.35
CA ILE A 216 11.49 15.87 6.10
C ILE A 216 10.89 16.93 7.04
N ASP A 217 11.20 16.85 8.34
CA ASP A 217 10.63 17.73 9.37
C ASP A 217 11.00 19.21 9.19
N LEU A 218 12.18 19.50 8.61
CA LEU A 218 12.62 20.87 8.33
C LEU A 218 11.69 21.64 7.39
N LYS A 219 10.85 20.96 6.59
CA LYS A 219 9.82 21.63 5.80
C LYS A 219 8.64 22.14 6.63
N LYS A 220 8.56 21.79 7.92
CA LYS A 220 7.52 22.24 8.87
C LYS A 220 6.10 22.06 8.33
N ASN A 221 5.87 20.97 7.60
CA ASN A 221 4.54 20.64 7.11
C ASN A 221 3.76 19.94 8.21
N PHE A 222 2.78 20.63 8.80
CA PHE A 222 1.95 20.12 9.90
C PHE A 222 1.14 18.87 9.55
N ASN A 223 0.94 18.58 8.26
CA ASN A 223 0.26 17.38 7.82
C ASN A 223 1.19 16.15 7.73
N TYR A 224 2.50 16.32 7.92
CA TYR A 224 3.47 15.23 7.89
C TYR A 224 3.86 14.81 9.31
N ARG A 225 3.81 13.50 9.55
CA ARG A 225 4.19 12.88 10.83
C ARG A 225 5.23 11.81 10.55
N VAL A 226 6.49 12.15 10.82
CA VAL A 226 7.61 11.24 10.58
C VAL A 226 8.08 10.65 11.89
N LYS A 227 8.10 9.32 11.99
CA LYS A 227 8.60 8.57 13.14
C LYS A 227 9.80 7.74 12.69
N VAL A 228 10.86 7.75 13.49
CA VAL A 228 11.92 6.74 13.38
C VAL A 228 11.51 5.56 14.25
N VAL A 229 11.44 4.38 13.65
CA VAL A 229 11.00 3.16 14.31
C VAL A 229 12.18 2.21 14.41
N THR A 230 12.46 1.78 15.63
CA THR A 230 13.32 0.62 15.86
C THR A 230 12.39 -0.57 16.10
N PRO A 231 12.45 -1.63 15.28
CA PRO A 231 11.65 -2.82 15.53
C PRO A 231 12.02 -3.39 16.91
N VAL A 232 11.06 -3.41 17.83
CA VAL A 232 11.19 -4.24 19.03
C VAL A 232 10.93 -5.67 18.56
N ILE A 233 11.94 -6.53 18.65
CA ILE A 233 11.81 -7.96 18.40
C ILE A 233 11.10 -8.55 19.63
N ASP A 234 9.81 -8.26 19.80
CA ASP A 234 8.98 -9.08 20.66
C ASP A 234 8.45 -10.22 19.79
N LEU A 235 9.14 -11.35 19.90
CA LEU A 235 8.60 -12.65 19.52
C LEU A 235 7.50 -13.00 20.52
N ASP A 236 6.39 -12.28 20.50
CA ASP A 236 5.16 -12.77 21.08
C ASP A 236 4.36 -13.32 19.91
N PRO A 237 4.39 -14.65 19.68
CA PRO A 237 3.56 -15.24 18.66
C PRO A 237 2.14 -15.06 19.17
N VAL A 238 1.41 -14.13 18.56
CA VAL A 238 -0.03 -14.36 18.36
C VAL A 238 -0.17 -15.51 17.34
N GLN A 239 0.47 -16.65 17.60
CA GLN A 239 0.31 -17.94 16.92
C GLN A 239 -0.59 -18.88 17.73
N ASN A 240 -1.34 -18.35 18.70
CA ASN A 240 -2.40 -19.13 19.32
C ASN A 240 -3.61 -19.15 18.39
N SER A 241 -3.68 -20.22 17.59
CA SER A 241 -4.85 -20.82 16.94
C SER A 241 -5.80 -19.92 16.12
N ILE A 242 -5.29 -18.91 15.41
CA ILE A 242 -6.12 -18.17 14.44
C ILE A 242 -6.48 -19.12 13.29
N LYS A 243 -7.78 -19.39 13.10
CA LYS A 243 -8.25 -20.19 11.96
C LYS A 243 -7.92 -19.46 10.66
N SER A 244 -7.21 -20.15 9.76
CA SER A 244 -6.86 -19.60 8.44
C SER A 244 -8.12 -19.19 7.68
N ILE A 245 -8.13 -17.98 7.11
CA ILE A 245 -9.20 -17.49 6.24
C ILE A 245 -9.07 -18.24 4.89
N PRO A 246 -10.01 -19.14 4.54
CA PRO A 246 -9.86 -19.96 3.33
C PRO A 246 -9.88 -19.10 2.06
N GLY A 247 -8.91 -19.30 1.17
CA GLY A 247 -8.84 -18.58 -0.10
C GLY A 247 -8.55 -17.09 0.03
N ILE A 248 -7.88 -16.65 1.12
CA ILE A 248 -7.62 -15.23 1.38
C ILE A 248 -7.00 -14.48 0.19
N SER A 249 -6.16 -15.14 -0.61
CA SER A 249 -5.54 -14.57 -1.81
C SER A 249 -6.55 -14.04 -2.83
N GLN A 250 -7.75 -14.62 -2.90
CA GLN A 250 -8.82 -14.22 -3.83
C GLN A 250 -9.78 -13.17 -3.25
N LEU A 251 -9.68 -12.87 -1.96
CA LEU A 251 -10.59 -11.93 -1.29
C LEU A 251 -10.05 -10.51 -1.39
N HIS A 252 -10.86 -9.55 -1.81
CA HIS A 252 -10.43 -8.17 -2.02
C HIS A 252 -11.08 -7.18 -1.06
N ASN A 253 -12.25 -7.50 -0.50
CA ASN A 253 -12.96 -6.59 0.37
C ASN A 253 -13.38 -7.30 1.65
N PHE A 254 -13.11 -6.66 2.77
CA PHE A 254 -13.41 -7.16 4.11
C PHE A 254 -14.23 -6.09 4.82
N LYS A 255 -15.38 -6.49 5.35
CA LYS A 255 -16.19 -5.71 6.28
C LYS A 255 -16.12 -6.39 7.64
N PHE A 256 -15.77 -5.61 8.65
CA PHE A 256 -15.61 -6.08 10.02
C PHE A 256 -16.94 -5.90 10.76
N GLU A 257 -17.46 -7.00 11.27
CA GLU A 257 -18.63 -7.07 12.15
C GLU A 257 -18.16 -7.53 13.54
N ASP A 258 -19.00 -7.43 14.58
CA ASP A 258 -18.56 -7.58 15.98
C ASP A 258 -17.90 -8.93 16.30
N LEU A 259 -18.39 -10.00 15.67
CA LEU A 259 -17.94 -11.39 15.87
C LEU A 259 -17.52 -12.08 14.56
N CYS A 260 -17.66 -11.42 13.42
CA CYS A 260 -17.39 -12.03 12.13
C CYS A 260 -16.89 -11.02 11.10
N LEU A 261 -16.40 -11.55 9.99
CA LEU A 261 -16.03 -10.83 8.80
C LEU A 261 -17.01 -11.18 7.70
N ARG A 262 -17.42 -10.17 6.94
CA ARG A 262 -18.02 -10.37 5.64
C ARG A 262 -16.99 -10.06 4.57
N VAL A 263 -16.79 -10.99 3.65
CA VAL A 263 -15.74 -10.88 2.63
C VAL A 263 -16.29 -11.03 1.22
N TRP A 264 -15.59 -10.46 0.26
CA TRP A 264 -15.90 -10.58 -1.17
C TRP A 264 -14.63 -10.75 -2.00
N GLU A 265 -14.75 -11.49 -3.10
CA GLU A 265 -13.75 -11.54 -4.17
C GLU A 265 -13.82 -10.30 -5.07
N ALA A 266 -15.02 -9.76 -5.30
CA ALA A 266 -15.24 -8.51 -6.02
C ALA A 266 -16.21 -7.63 -5.23
N TYR A 267 -15.90 -6.33 -5.18
CA TYR A 267 -16.62 -5.37 -4.38
C TYR A 267 -18.11 -5.33 -4.74
N GLY A 268 -18.97 -5.55 -3.75
CA GLY A 268 -20.42 -5.45 -3.90
C GLY A 268 -21.08 -6.55 -4.75
N ILE A 269 -20.32 -7.57 -5.19
CA ILE A 269 -20.87 -8.66 -5.99
C ILE A 269 -21.37 -9.79 -5.09
N GLY A 270 -22.69 -9.99 -5.07
CA GLY A 270 -23.35 -10.99 -4.24
C GLY A 270 -23.38 -10.64 -2.75
N ALA A 271 -23.92 -11.54 -1.93
CA ALA A 271 -24.16 -11.30 -0.51
C ALA A 271 -22.89 -11.26 0.37
N GLY A 272 -21.74 -11.69 -0.18
CA GLY A 272 -20.48 -11.88 0.55
C GLY A 272 -20.48 -13.14 1.43
N ARG A 273 -19.29 -13.68 1.67
CA ARG A 273 -19.12 -14.83 2.58
C ARG A 273 -18.91 -14.34 4.01
N ILE A 274 -19.66 -14.91 4.95
CA ILE A 274 -19.49 -14.62 6.38
C ILE A 274 -18.49 -15.61 6.97
N MET A 275 -17.56 -15.11 7.78
CA MET A 275 -16.55 -15.91 8.48
C MET A 275 -16.34 -15.41 9.89
N CYS A 276 -16.51 -16.29 10.88
CA CYS A 276 -16.16 -15.98 12.26
C CYS A 276 -14.67 -16.29 12.47
N ILE A 277 -13.90 -15.28 12.90
CA ILE A 277 -12.48 -15.36 13.23
C ILE A 277 -12.26 -15.21 14.73
#